data_AF-A0A9W9YY48-F1
#
_entry.id   AF-A0A9W9YY48-F1
#
_cell.length_a   1.000
_cell.length_b   1.000
_cell.length_c   1.000
_cell.angle_alpha   90.00
_cell.angle_beta   90.00
_cell.angle_gamma   90.00
#
_symmetry.space_group_name_H-M   'P 1'
#
loop_
_entity.id
_entity.type
_entity.pdbx_description
1 polymer ?
#
loop_
_entity_poly.entity_id
_entity_poly.type
_entity_poly.pdbx_seq_one_letter_code
_entity_poly.pdbx_strand_id
1 'polypeptide(L)'
;MISLILLALAIFEPSFSEGCGNRPPSSRVVNGQDAAPHSWPWQISLRVRGGHICGGSLIRDNWIVTAAHCVDSNPNPSGYTVVVGKALTVL
;
A
#
# COMPACT_ATOMS: atom_id res chain seq x y z
N MET A 1 3.43 12.36 42.85
CA MET A 1 2.43 12.40 41.75
C MET A 1 3.07 12.62 40.39
N ILE A 2 3.88 13.67 40.18
CA ILE A 2 4.54 13.98 38.90
C ILE A 2 5.41 12.80 38.39
N SER A 3 6.15 12.13 39.27
CA SER A 3 6.99 10.98 38.91
C SER A 3 6.21 9.76 38.40
N LEU A 4 4.96 9.57 38.83
CA LEU A 4 4.10 8.48 38.36
C LEU A 4 3.48 8.80 36.99
N ILE A 5 3.22 10.08 36.70
CA ILE A 5 2.71 10.56 35.41
C ILE A 5 3.80 10.45 34.33
N LEU A 6 5.05 10.81 34.65
CA LEU A 6 6.19 10.63 33.75
C LEU A 6 6.49 9.15 33.46
N LEU A 7 6.37 8.29 34.47
CA LEU A 7 6.50 6.85 34.29
C LEU A 7 5.39 6.33 33.37
N ALA A 8 4.13 6.71 33.62
CA ALA A 8 2.97 6.33 32.81
C ALA A 8 3.10 6.76 31.33
N LEU A 9 3.62 7.97 31.05
CA LEU A 9 3.85 8.47 29.68
C LEU A 9 4.96 7.71 28.93
N ALA A 10 5.95 7.15 29.63
CA ALA A 10 6.99 6.32 29.01
C ALA A 10 6.52 4.88 28.71
N ILE A 11 5.49 4.38 29.42
CA ILE A 11 4.80 3.10 29.13
C ILE A 11 3.67 3.26 28.12
N PHE A 12 3.13 4.49 28.00
CA PHE A 12 2.16 4.91 26.98
C PHE A 12 2.83 5.64 25.81
N GLU A 13 4.08 5.34 25.48
CA GLU A 13 4.50 5.57 24.10
C GLU A 13 3.67 4.60 23.25
N PRO A 14 2.70 5.05 22.45
CA PRO A 14 2.11 4.16 21.48
C PRO A 14 3.25 3.92 20.50
N SER A 15 3.86 2.75 20.55
CA SER A 15 4.81 2.32 19.54
C SER A 15 4.03 2.08 18.25
N PHE A 16 3.55 3.15 17.61
CA PHE A 16 3.23 3.16 16.18
C PHE A 16 4.55 3.13 15.42
N SER A 17 5.29 2.05 15.59
CA SER A 17 6.26 1.63 14.58
C SER A 17 5.52 0.71 13.62
N GLU A 18 4.61 1.27 12.85
CA GLU A 18 4.13 0.61 11.63
C GLU A 18 5.21 0.74 10.58
N GLY A 19 6.19 -0.16 10.63
CA GLY A 19 7.19 -0.29 9.57
C GLY A 19 6.50 -0.60 8.24
N CYS A 20 6.92 0.07 7.16
CA CYS A 20 6.45 -0.21 5.81
C CYS A 20 7.37 -1.22 5.11
N GLY A 21 6.92 -1.80 4.00
CA GLY A 21 7.79 -2.61 3.13
C GLY A 21 8.08 -4.04 3.62
N ASN A 22 7.47 -4.49 4.72
CA ASN A 22 7.61 -5.86 5.21
C ASN A 22 6.96 -6.86 4.25
N ARG A 23 7.78 -7.75 3.67
CA ARG A 23 7.33 -8.85 2.80
C ARG A 23 8.27 -10.04 2.91
N PRO A 24 7.83 -11.25 2.51
CA PRO A 24 8.73 -12.38 2.33
C PRO A 24 9.88 -12.04 1.37
N PRO A 25 11.11 -12.53 1.61
CA PRO A 25 12.21 -12.38 0.66
C PRO A 25 11.79 -12.90 -0.73
N SER A 26 12.16 -12.17 -1.78
CA SER A 26 11.97 -12.63 -3.16
C SER A 26 13.27 -12.51 -3.95
N SER A 27 13.42 -13.38 -4.95
CA SER A 27 14.43 -13.23 -6.00
C SER A 27 14.10 -12.06 -6.94
N ARG A 28 15.05 -11.69 -7.81
CA ARG A 28 14.79 -10.84 -8.98
C ARG A 28 13.87 -11.58 -9.94
N VAL A 29 12.95 -10.85 -10.57
CA VAL A 29 11.92 -11.40 -11.46
C VAL A 29 12.38 -11.31 -12.91
N VAL A 30 12.43 -12.45 -13.60
CA VAL A 30 12.55 -12.57 -15.06
C VAL A 30 11.62 -13.72 -15.44
N ASN A 31 10.59 -13.48 -16.26
CA ASN A 31 9.46 -14.41 -16.47
C ASN A 31 8.85 -14.83 -15.12
N GLY A 32 8.16 -13.91 -14.46
CA GLY A 32 7.69 -14.12 -13.10
C GLY A 32 6.69 -15.27 -12.96
N GLN A 33 6.22 -15.40 -11.73
CA GLN A 33 5.20 -16.37 -11.36
C GLN A 33 4.21 -15.67 -10.45
N ASP A 34 2.99 -16.19 -10.44
CA ASP A 34 1.93 -15.70 -9.59
C ASP A 34 2.42 -15.49 -8.15
N ALA A 35 2.21 -14.26 -7.67
CA ALA A 35 2.56 -13.92 -6.31
C ALA A 35 1.65 -14.65 -5.33
N ALA A 36 2.22 -15.16 -4.22
CA ALA A 36 1.41 -15.68 -3.13
C ALA A 36 0.42 -14.58 -2.68
N PRO A 37 -0.85 -14.91 -2.41
CA PRO A 37 -1.83 -13.94 -1.95
C PRO A 37 -1.29 -13.06 -0.81
N HIS A 38 -1.45 -11.75 -0.94
CA HIS A 38 -1.03 -10.75 0.06
C HIS A 38 0.49 -10.64 0.33
N SER A 39 1.35 -11.32 -0.44
CA SER A 39 2.82 -11.20 -0.30
C SER A 39 3.38 -9.83 -0.70
N TRP A 40 2.58 -9.02 -1.41
CA TRP A 40 2.87 -7.63 -1.78
C TRP A 40 1.73 -6.73 -1.30
N PRO A 41 1.64 -6.46 0.01
CA PRO A 41 0.44 -5.87 0.61
C PRO A 41 0.17 -4.43 0.14
N TRP A 42 1.19 -3.73 -0.34
CA TRP A 42 1.06 -2.38 -0.90
C TRP A 42 0.59 -2.33 -2.35
N GLN A 43 0.56 -3.45 -3.08
CA GLN A 43 0.14 -3.45 -4.48
C GLN A 43 -1.34 -3.09 -4.59
N ILE A 44 -1.65 -2.13 -5.47
CA ILE A 44 -3.04 -1.70 -5.73
C ILE A 44 -3.42 -1.90 -7.19
N SER A 45 -4.73 -2.00 -7.44
CA SER A 45 -5.31 -1.97 -8.77
C SER A 45 -6.04 -0.64 -8.94
N LEU A 46 -5.48 0.28 -9.73
CA LEU A 46 -6.15 1.49 -10.16
C LEU A 46 -7.14 1.13 -11.27
N ARG A 47 -8.38 1.62 -11.14
CA ARG A 47 -9.48 1.23 -12.01
C ARG A 47 -10.28 2.42 -12.52
N VAL A 48 -10.82 2.28 -13.72
CA VAL A 48 -11.79 3.18 -14.34
C VAL A 48 -12.97 2.34 -14.83
N ARG A 49 -14.20 2.74 -14.51
CA ARG A 49 -15.43 2.00 -14.86
C ARG A 49 -15.36 0.50 -14.46
N GLY A 50 -14.73 0.20 -13.33
CA GLY A 50 -14.56 -1.16 -12.80
C GLY A 50 -13.41 -1.98 -13.38
N GLY A 51 -12.79 -1.55 -14.48
CA GLY A 51 -11.66 -2.23 -15.14
C GLY A 51 -10.30 -1.75 -14.64
N HIS A 52 -9.33 -2.66 -14.53
CA HIS A 52 -7.94 -2.31 -14.19
C HIS A 52 -7.25 -1.55 -15.32
N ILE A 53 -6.59 -0.45 -14.99
CA ILE A 53 -5.85 0.37 -15.96
C ILE A 53 -4.36 0.50 -15.62
N CYS A 54 -4.01 0.49 -14.34
CA CYS A 54 -2.64 0.68 -13.86
C CYS A 54 -2.46 0.10 -12.45
N GLY A 55 -1.21 -0.16 -12.08
CA GLY A 55 -0.81 -0.46 -10.71
C GLY A 55 -0.49 0.78 -9.87
N GLY A 56 0.03 0.56 -8.67
CA GLY A 56 0.52 1.59 -7.76
C GLY A 56 0.92 1.00 -6.42
N SER A 57 1.34 1.85 -5.49
CA SER A 57 1.72 1.42 -4.14
C SER A 57 1.00 2.22 -3.06
N LEU A 58 0.38 1.54 -2.11
CA LEU A 58 -0.09 2.13 -0.86
C LEU A 58 1.13 2.56 -0.03
N ILE A 59 1.26 3.85 0.26
CA ILE A 59 2.38 4.43 1.00
C ILE A 59 1.97 4.93 2.40
N ARG A 60 0.66 5.02 2.63
CA ARG A 60 -0.02 5.38 3.89
C ARG A 60 -1.49 4.99 3.75
N ASP A 61 -2.24 4.92 4.85
CA ASP A 61 -3.62 4.42 4.91
C ASP A 61 -4.55 4.97 3.82
N ASN A 62 -4.37 6.25 3.46
CA ASN A 62 -5.19 6.94 2.45
C ASN A 62 -4.35 7.56 1.31
N TRP A 63 -3.09 7.15 1.17
CA TRP A 63 -2.18 7.71 0.16
C TRP A 63 -1.57 6.61 -0.69
N ILE A 64 -1.67 6.80 -2.00
CA ILE A 64 -1.14 5.89 -3.02
C ILE A 64 -0.24 6.69 -3.95
N VAL A 65 0.84 6.05 -4.40
CA VAL A 65 1.65 6.54 -5.50
C VAL A 65 1.42 5.68 -6.75
N THR A 66 1.30 6.33 -7.90
CA THR A 66 1.20 5.69 -9.23
C THR A 66 1.96 6.53 -10.25
N ALA A 67 2.07 6.05 -11.49
CA ALA A 67 2.71 6.81 -12.55
C ALA A 67 1.79 7.95 -13.05
N ALA A 68 2.37 9.09 -13.42
CA ALA A 68 1.61 10.25 -13.89
C ALA A 68 0.74 9.93 -15.12
N HIS A 69 1.25 9.12 -16.05
CA HIS A 69 0.52 8.72 -17.26
C HIS A 69 -0.72 7.86 -17.00
N CYS A 70 -0.89 7.34 -15.77
CA CYS A 70 -2.10 6.62 -15.38
C CYS A 70 -3.27 7.56 -15.06
N VAL A 71 -2.98 8.84 -14.79
CA VAL A 71 -3.96 9.82 -14.27
C VAL A 71 -4.00 11.14 -15.04
N ASP A 72 -3.02 11.42 -15.90
CA ASP A 72 -2.94 12.68 -16.66
C ASP A 72 -4.12 12.93 -17.60
N SER A 73 -4.66 11.86 -18.18
CA SER A 73 -5.69 11.90 -19.21
C SER A 73 -7.09 12.18 -18.64
N ASN A 74 -7.29 12.00 -17.33
CA ASN A 74 -8.53 12.35 -16.65
C ASN A 74 -8.22 12.90 -15.25
N PRO A 75 -8.15 14.23 -15.07
CA PRO A 75 -7.80 14.81 -13.78
C PRO A 75 -8.91 14.70 -12.73
N ASN A 76 -10.12 14.22 -13.07
CA ASN A 76 -11.21 14.08 -12.11
C ASN A 76 -11.05 12.80 -11.26
N PRO A 77 -10.79 12.92 -9.95
CA PRO A 77 -10.60 11.76 -9.07
C PRO A 77 -11.81 10.83 -9.00
N SER A 78 -13.01 11.36 -9.21
CA SER A 78 -14.27 10.59 -9.15
C SER A 78 -14.38 9.53 -10.24
N GLY A 79 -13.57 9.62 -11.30
CA GLY A 79 -13.50 8.62 -12.35
C GLY A 79 -12.72 7.35 -11.96
N TYR A 80 -12.04 7.38 -10.82
CA TYR A 80 -11.14 6.32 -10.37
C TYR A 80 -11.71 5.53 -9.20
N THR A 81 -11.33 4.26 -9.16
CA THR A 81 -11.50 3.42 -7.97
C THR A 81 -10.18 2.71 -7.71
N VAL A 82 -9.80 2.61 -6.44
CA VAL A 82 -8.62 1.86 -6.03
C VAL A 82 -9.09 0.61 -5.31
N VAL A 83 -8.58 -0.54 -5.75
CA VAL A 83 -8.72 -1.80 -5.01
C VAL A 83 -7.40 -2.14 -4.35
N VAL A 84 -7.42 -2.28 -3.03
CA VAL A 84 -6.28 -2.70 -2.18
C VAL A 84 -6.48 -4.14 -1.70
N GLY A 85 -5.41 -4.80 -1.26
CA GLY A 85 -5.48 -6.10 -0.59
C GLY A 85 -5.93 -7.27 -1.45
N LYS A 86 -6.20 -7.08 -2.75
CA LYS A 86 -6.48 -8.17 -3.68
C LYS A 86 -5.17 -8.90 -4.01
N ALA A 87 -5.20 -10.24 -4.05
CA ALA A 87 -4.10 -11.01 -4.64
C ALA A 87 -3.97 -10.63 -6.12
N LEU A 88 -2.91 -9.89 -6.44
CA LEU A 88 -2.61 -9.44 -7.80
C LEU A 88 -1.45 -10.29 -8.32
N THR A 89 -1.74 -11.06 -9.36
CA THR A 89 -0.77 -11.85 -10.11
C THR A 89 0.27 -10.91 -10.73
N VAL A 90 1.52 -11.02 -10.28
CA VAL A 90 2.67 -10.42 -10.97
C VAL A 90 3.12 -11.48 -11.97
N LEU A 91 2.75 -11.33 -13.26
CA LEU A 91 3.28 -12.16 -14.34
C LEU A 91 4.77 -11.87 -14.57
#